data_AF-A0A432W8U7-F1
#
_entry.id   AF-A0A432W8U7-F1
#
_cell.length_a   1.000
_cell.length_b   1.000
_cell.length_c   1.000
_cell.angle_alpha   90.00
_cell.angle_beta   90.00
_cell.angle_gamma   90.00
#
_symmetry.space_group_name_H-M   'P 1'
#
loop_
_entity.id
_entity.type
_entity.pdbx_description
1 polymer ?
#
loop_
_entity_poly.entity_id
_entity_poly.type
_entity_poly.pdbx_seq_one_letter_code
_entity_poly.pdbx_strand_id
1 'polypeptide(L)'
;MQQKLTQQKGQQNWLQPDEGLAYCQLNKQLYYKVLHSFYRQYHYLKQRSQLTPESTAQLAHSLQSTAPPGGALRLAKLAKKLAPPAPLPEPQACKILLDAVQHTLVAIEAYLPEPQQENRTKDLLSQLEQHNIEAIKLFKEWSAQEAKSWPSEYQNQIHQALLVFDFKQAYNLLLQGLKKFALES
;
A
#
# COMPACT_ATOMS: atom_id res chain seq x y z
N MET A 1 -34.85 16.47 -26.75
CA MET A 1 -34.10 16.49 -25.47
C MET A 1 -32.62 16.62 -25.79
N GLN A 2 -32.14 17.85 -25.90
CA GLN A 2 -30.75 18.16 -26.20
C GLN A 2 -30.12 18.88 -25.00
N GLN A 3 -28.88 18.51 -24.73
CA GLN A 3 -27.85 19.30 -24.04
C GLN A 3 -28.08 19.63 -22.56
N LYS A 4 -27.45 18.82 -21.70
CA LYS A 4 -26.70 19.31 -20.54
C LYS A 4 -25.29 18.70 -20.56
N LEU A 5 -24.53 19.04 -21.60
CA LEU A 5 -23.08 18.95 -21.64
C LEU A 5 -22.55 20.36 -21.38
N THR A 6 -22.59 20.78 -20.12
CA THR A 6 -21.92 22.01 -19.70
C THR A 6 -21.08 21.72 -18.48
N GLN A 7 -19.78 21.88 -18.69
CA GLN A 7 -18.79 22.33 -17.71
C GLN A 7 -18.30 21.32 -16.67
N GLN A 8 -17.37 20.46 -17.09
CA GLN A 8 -16.15 20.22 -16.30
C GLN A 8 -14.93 20.60 -17.15
N LYS A 9 -14.72 21.91 -17.29
CA LYS A 9 -13.41 22.44 -17.69
C LYS A 9 -12.44 22.13 -16.53
N GLY A 10 -11.54 21.18 -16.74
CA GLY A 10 -10.27 21.12 -16.03
C GLY A 10 -10.16 20.27 -14.76
N GLN A 11 -11.10 19.36 -14.47
CA GLN A 11 -10.75 18.26 -13.57
C GLN A 11 -9.81 17.32 -14.33
N GLN A 12 -8.53 17.52 -14.10
CA GLN A 12 -7.44 16.76 -14.69
C GLN A 12 -7.57 15.30 -14.25
N ASN A 13 -8.24 14.49 -15.06
CA ASN A 13 -8.44 13.09 -14.75
C ASN A 13 -7.10 12.35 -14.85
N TRP A 14 -6.58 11.88 -13.72
CA TRP A 14 -5.31 11.16 -13.62
C TRP A 14 -5.47 9.65 -13.85
N LEU A 15 -6.71 9.17 -13.89
CA LEU A 15 -7.07 7.78 -14.12
C LEU A 15 -8.02 7.68 -15.31
N GLN A 16 -7.68 6.83 -16.28
CA GLN A 16 -8.47 6.57 -17.48
C GLN A 16 -8.82 5.07 -17.51
N PRO A 17 -9.93 4.66 -16.87
CA PRO A 17 -10.23 3.24 -16.67
C PRO A 17 -10.40 2.44 -17.95
N ASP A 18 -10.99 3.02 -18.99
CA ASP A 18 -11.17 2.36 -20.28
C ASP A 18 -9.84 2.01 -20.95
N GLU A 19 -8.84 2.88 -20.82
CA GLU A 19 -7.50 2.65 -21.35
C GLU A 19 -6.78 1.57 -20.53
N GLY A 20 -6.85 1.62 -19.20
CA GLY A 20 -6.28 0.58 -18.33
C GLY A 20 -6.92 -0.79 -18.57
N LEU A 21 -8.24 -0.83 -18.78
CA LEU A 21 -8.97 -2.04 -19.17
C LEU A 21 -8.49 -2.56 -20.53
N ALA A 22 -8.26 -1.71 -21.51
CA ALA A 22 -7.72 -2.12 -22.81
C ALA A 22 -6.33 -2.78 -22.67
N TYR A 23 -5.45 -2.23 -21.83
CA TYR A 23 -4.17 -2.87 -21.48
C TYR A 23 -4.35 -4.24 -20.81
N CYS A 24 -5.41 -4.39 -20.02
CA CYS A 24 -5.77 -5.65 -19.36
C CYS A 24 -6.66 -6.55 -20.22
N GLN A 25 -6.70 -6.37 -21.55
CA GLN A 25 -7.51 -7.17 -22.48
C GLN A 25 -9.01 -7.21 -22.11
N LEU A 26 -9.53 -6.08 -21.59
CA LEU A 26 -10.89 -5.91 -21.07
C LEU A 26 -11.23 -6.84 -19.88
N ASN A 27 -10.24 -7.51 -19.29
CA ASN A 27 -10.43 -8.32 -18.10
C ASN A 27 -10.50 -7.43 -16.85
N LYS A 28 -11.73 -7.18 -16.39
CA LYS A 28 -12.00 -6.35 -15.21
C LYS A 28 -11.30 -6.85 -13.95
N GLN A 29 -11.27 -8.16 -13.70
CA GLN A 29 -10.62 -8.72 -12.51
C GLN A 29 -9.12 -8.49 -12.52
N LEU A 30 -8.47 -8.68 -13.68
CA LEU A 30 -7.05 -8.38 -13.85
C LEU A 30 -6.78 -6.89 -13.64
N TYR A 31 -7.61 -6.03 -14.22
CA TYR A 31 -7.49 -4.58 -14.05
C TYR A 31 -7.60 -4.15 -12.59
N TYR A 32 -8.57 -4.68 -11.82
CA TYR A 32 -8.65 -4.43 -10.38
C TYR A 32 -7.41 -4.91 -9.62
N LYS A 33 -6.86 -6.09 -9.95
CA LYS A 33 -5.60 -6.57 -9.36
C LYS A 33 -4.44 -5.63 -9.65
N VAL A 34 -4.35 -5.11 -10.88
CA VAL A 34 -3.34 -4.12 -11.28
C VAL A 34 -3.50 -2.83 -10.47
N LEU A 35 -4.72 -2.29 -10.34
CA LEU A 35 -5.00 -1.10 -9.54
C LEU A 35 -4.65 -1.29 -8.06
N HIS A 36 -5.02 -2.44 -7.46
CA HIS A 36 -4.65 -2.76 -6.09
C HIS A 36 -3.13 -2.91 -5.91
N SER A 37 -2.44 -3.54 -6.86
CA SER A 37 -0.98 -3.70 -6.83
C SER A 37 -0.28 -2.34 -6.93
N PHE A 38 -0.70 -1.49 -7.87
CA PHE A 38 -0.21 -0.12 -8.02
C PHE A 38 -0.43 0.68 -6.73
N TYR A 39 -1.65 0.65 -6.18
CA TYR A 39 -1.98 1.36 -4.95
C TYR A 39 -1.09 0.90 -3.79
N ARG A 40 -0.98 -0.42 -3.55
CA ARG A 40 -0.14 -0.97 -2.48
C ARG A 40 1.34 -0.59 -2.63
N GLN A 41 1.88 -0.67 -3.85
CA GLN A 41 3.29 -0.38 -4.12
C GLN A 41 3.65 1.07 -3.84
N TYR A 42 2.74 2.01 -4.13
CA TYR A 42 3.03 3.44 -4.06
C TYR A 42 2.29 4.18 -2.93
N HIS A 43 1.45 3.51 -2.13
CA HIS A 43 0.64 4.12 -1.07
C HIS A 43 1.44 5.00 -0.10
N TYR A 44 2.66 4.57 0.26
CA TYR A 44 3.53 5.32 1.16
C TYR A 44 3.87 6.74 0.66
N LEU A 45 3.78 6.98 -0.66
CA LEU A 45 4.02 8.29 -1.25
C LEU A 45 2.91 9.30 -0.94
N LYS A 46 1.72 8.88 -0.50
CA LYS A 46 0.64 9.79 -0.04
C LYS A 46 1.06 10.67 1.14
N GLN A 47 1.95 10.17 1.99
CA GLN A 47 2.42 10.88 3.19
C GLN A 47 3.78 11.57 2.98
N ARG A 48 4.38 11.41 1.80
CA ARG A 48 5.71 11.93 1.52
C ARG A 48 5.61 13.37 1.04
N SER A 49 6.39 14.27 1.63
CA SER A 49 6.40 15.70 1.29
C SER A 49 7.37 16.05 0.15
N GLN A 50 8.42 15.24 -0.05
CA GLN A 50 9.48 15.51 -1.02
C GLN A 50 10.18 14.24 -1.53
N LEU A 51 10.71 14.33 -2.74
CA LEU A 51 11.58 13.35 -3.37
C LEU A 51 12.94 13.98 -3.67
N THR A 52 14.00 13.19 -3.56
CA THR A 52 15.32 13.57 -4.08
C THR A 52 15.37 13.37 -5.61
N PRO A 53 16.28 14.01 -6.34
CA PRO A 53 16.46 13.76 -7.77
C PRO A 53 16.66 12.28 -8.14
N GLU A 54 17.45 11.54 -7.35
CA GLU A 54 17.75 10.13 -7.60
C GLU A 54 16.52 9.24 -7.37
N SER A 55 15.82 9.44 -6.25
CA SER A 55 14.59 8.71 -5.96
C SER A 55 13.48 9.05 -6.96
N THR A 56 13.45 10.28 -7.47
CA THR A 56 12.54 10.70 -8.55
C THR A 56 12.85 9.96 -9.85
N ALA A 57 14.12 9.87 -10.25
CA ALA A 57 14.52 9.17 -11.47
C ALA A 57 14.20 7.65 -11.39
N GLN A 58 14.46 7.02 -10.23
CA GLN A 58 14.12 5.61 -10.00
C GLN A 58 12.60 5.36 -10.00
N LEU A 59 11.84 6.25 -9.34
CA LEU A 59 10.39 6.19 -9.33
C LEU A 59 9.84 6.35 -10.75
N ALA A 60 10.36 7.32 -11.52
CA ALA A 60 9.98 7.53 -12.91
C ALA A 60 10.29 6.30 -13.80
N HIS A 61 11.44 5.66 -13.60
CA HIS A 61 11.79 4.41 -14.29
C HIS A 61 10.79 3.27 -14.02
N SER A 62 10.28 3.20 -12.80
CA SER A 62 9.26 2.20 -12.43
C SER A 62 7.89 2.57 -13.03
N LEU A 63 7.50 3.84 -12.89
CA LEU A 63 6.17 4.30 -13.27
C LEU A 63 5.90 4.30 -14.78
N GLN A 64 6.93 4.47 -15.62
CA GLN A 64 6.74 4.44 -17.07
C GLN A 64 6.16 3.11 -17.58
N SER A 65 6.38 2.00 -16.87
CA SER A 65 5.86 0.68 -17.21
C SER A 65 4.66 0.25 -16.37
N THR A 66 4.57 0.70 -15.11
CA THR A 66 3.48 0.30 -14.20
C THR A 66 2.24 1.20 -14.28
N ALA A 67 2.39 2.47 -14.67
CA ALA A 67 1.27 3.40 -14.80
C ALA A 67 0.31 3.10 -15.97
N PRO A 68 0.76 2.67 -17.18
CA PRO A 68 -0.16 2.39 -18.29
C PRO A 68 -1.19 1.29 -18.02
N PRO A 69 -0.82 0.10 -17.50
CA PRO A 69 -1.79 -0.94 -17.14
C PRO A 69 -2.81 -0.47 -16.09
N GLY A 70 -2.44 0.48 -15.24
CA GLY A 70 -3.33 1.11 -14.27
C GLY A 70 -4.21 2.22 -14.85
N GLY A 71 -4.18 2.48 -16.16
CA GLY A 71 -4.95 3.56 -16.79
C GLY A 71 -4.40 4.96 -16.50
N ALA A 72 -3.17 5.09 -16.00
CA ALA A 72 -2.55 6.37 -15.65
C ALA A 72 -1.59 6.85 -16.76
N LEU A 73 -2.06 6.98 -18.00
CA LEU A 73 -1.21 7.32 -19.15
C LEU A 73 -0.49 8.67 -19.01
N ARG A 74 -1.14 9.65 -18.37
CA ARG A 74 -0.50 10.96 -18.11
C ARG A 74 0.70 10.82 -17.18
N LEU A 75 0.57 10.01 -16.12
CA LEU A 75 1.66 9.71 -15.21
C LEU A 75 2.78 8.95 -15.95
N ALA A 76 2.43 7.98 -16.80
CA ALA A 76 3.41 7.26 -17.62
C ALA A 76 4.19 8.19 -18.56
N LYS A 77 3.51 9.14 -19.21
CA LYS A 77 4.14 10.14 -20.10
C LYS A 77 5.08 11.07 -19.32
N LEU A 78 4.70 11.48 -18.12
CA LEU A 78 5.55 12.28 -17.25
C LEU A 78 6.78 11.47 -16.78
N ALA A 79 6.55 10.25 -16.31
CA ALA A 79 7.58 9.33 -15.86
C ALA A 79 8.60 9.04 -16.98
N LYS A 80 8.14 8.78 -18.21
CA LYS A 80 9.03 8.55 -19.36
C LYS A 80 9.98 9.72 -19.65
N LYS A 81 9.59 10.96 -19.36
CA LYS A 81 10.45 12.14 -19.54
C LYS A 81 11.53 12.27 -18.47
N LEU A 82 11.30 11.69 -17.30
CA LEU A 82 12.15 11.80 -16.11
C LEU A 82 12.95 10.52 -15.84
N ALA A 83 12.59 9.41 -16.49
CA ALA A 83 13.29 8.15 -16.38
C ALA A 83 14.66 8.21 -17.08
N PRO A 84 15.66 7.44 -16.61
CA PRO A 84 16.93 7.27 -17.31
C PRO A 84 16.71 6.84 -18.77
N PRO A 85 17.50 7.38 -19.73
CA PRO A 85 18.76 8.09 -19.56
C PRO A 85 18.66 9.63 -19.40
N ALA A 86 17.49 10.19 -19.05
CA ALA A 86 17.36 11.62 -18.77
C ALA A 86 18.32 12.09 -17.65
N PRO A 87 18.75 13.37 -17.66
CA PRO A 87 19.52 13.94 -16.55
C PRO A 87 18.73 13.90 -15.24
N LEU A 88 19.43 14.05 -14.10
CA LEU A 88 18.79 14.09 -12.79
C LEU A 88 17.70 15.19 -12.76
N PRO A 89 16.47 14.86 -12.32
CA PRO A 89 15.37 15.82 -12.30
C PRO A 89 15.66 17.01 -11.38
N GLU A 90 15.32 18.21 -11.85
CA GLU A 90 15.34 19.40 -11.02
C GLU A 90 14.28 19.32 -9.89
N PRO A 91 14.43 20.07 -8.78
CA PRO A 91 13.50 20.03 -7.65
C PRO A 91 12.03 20.23 -8.04
N GLN A 92 11.77 21.10 -9.03
CA GLN A 92 10.42 21.34 -9.53
C GLN A 92 9.85 20.10 -10.25
N ALA A 93 10.67 19.36 -11.01
CA ALA A 93 10.26 18.12 -11.65
C ALA A 93 10.01 17.01 -10.62
N CYS A 94 10.80 16.96 -9.55
CA CYS A 94 10.59 16.04 -8.41
C CYS A 94 9.22 16.27 -7.77
N LYS A 95 8.86 17.54 -7.52
CA LYS A 95 7.55 17.91 -6.96
C LYS A 95 6.41 17.54 -7.91
N ILE A 96 6.53 17.87 -9.19
CA ILE A 96 5.50 17.56 -10.19
C ILE A 96 5.24 16.05 -10.29
N LEU A 97 6.29 15.22 -10.24
CA LEU A 97 6.12 13.77 -10.24
C LEU A 97 5.43 13.28 -8.97
N LEU A 98 5.84 13.77 -7.80
CA LEU A 98 5.22 13.41 -6.53
C LEU A 98 3.72 13.77 -6.51
N ASP A 99 3.38 15.00 -6.89
CA ASP A 99 1.99 15.47 -6.96
C ASP A 99 1.17 14.63 -7.95
N ALA A 100 1.75 14.27 -9.11
CA ALA A 100 1.10 13.42 -10.09
C ALA A 100 0.81 12.01 -9.57
N VAL A 101 1.77 11.41 -8.85
CA VAL A 101 1.59 10.09 -8.23
C VAL A 101 0.52 10.15 -7.14
N GLN A 102 0.55 11.15 -6.26
CA GLN A 102 -0.42 11.32 -5.19
C GLN A 102 -1.84 11.51 -5.74
N HIS A 103 -2.02 12.35 -6.76
CA HIS A 103 -3.33 12.50 -7.42
C HIS A 103 -3.80 11.21 -8.09
N THR A 104 -2.89 10.45 -8.70
CA THR A 104 -3.23 9.14 -9.29
C THR A 104 -3.67 8.16 -8.20
N LEU A 105 -3.00 8.12 -7.05
CA LEU A 105 -3.37 7.27 -5.92
C LEU A 105 -4.75 7.62 -5.37
N VAL A 106 -5.06 8.91 -5.23
CA VAL A 106 -6.40 9.37 -4.81
C VAL A 106 -7.47 8.97 -5.83
N ALA A 107 -7.18 9.10 -7.13
CA ALA A 107 -8.10 8.68 -8.18
C ALA A 107 -8.34 7.15 -8.17
N ILE A 108 -7.29 6.36 -7.94
CA ILE A 108 -7.40 4.90 -7.82
C ILE A 108 -8.20 4.53 -6.58
N GLU A 109 -7.96 5.18 -5.44
CA GLU A 109 -8.71 4.94 -4.20
C GLU A 109 -10.21 5.23 -4.35
N ALA A 110 -10.56 6.33 -5.04
CA ALA A 110 -11.96 6.66 -5.32
C ALA A 110 -12.61 5.72 -6.35
N TYR A 111 -11.82 5.09 -7.23
CA TYR A 111 -12.29 4.18 -8.27
C TYR A 111 -12.42 2.72 -7.79
N LEU A 112 -11.55 2.30 -6.88
CA LEU A 112 -11.66 1.02 -6.23
C LEU A 112 -12.89 1.06 -5.31
N PRO A 113 -13.80 0.07 -5.39
CA PRO A 113 -14.86 -0.03 -4.39
C PRO A 113 -14.20 -0.06 -3.01
N GLU A 114 -14.75 0.68 -2.05
CA GLU A 114 -14.26 0.64 -0.67
C GLU A 114 -14.04 -0.82 -0.31
N PRO A 115 -12.83 -1.20 0.15
CA PRO A 115 -12.62 -2.57 0.59
C PRO A 115 -13.65 -2.81 1.67
N GLN A 116 -14.62 -3.70 1.41
CA GLN A 116 -15.61 -4.14 2.40
C GLN A 116 -14.84 -4.46 3.68
N GLN A 117 -14.89 -3.55 4.65
CA GLN A 117 -14.05 -3.59 5.85
C GLN A 117 -14.29 -4.88 6.64
N GLU A 118 -15.44 -5.53 6.43
CA GLU A 118 -15.78 -6.82 7.02
C GLU A 118 -14.84 -7.95 6.61
N ASN A 119 -14.42 -8.05 5.34
CA ASN A 119 -13.54 -9.15 4.91
C ASN A 119 -12.10 -8.94 5.35
N ARG A 120 -11.60 -7.70 5.29
CA ARG A 120 -10.24 -7.39 5.74
C ARG A 120 -10.09 -7.55 7.26
N THR A 121 -11.12 -7.19 8.03
CA THR A 121 -11.12 -7.39 9.48
C THR A 121 -11.17 -8.87 9.83
N LYS A 122 -12.02 -9.66 9.16
CA LYS A 122 -12.07 -11.11 9.36
C LYS A 122 -10.76 -11.80 8.95
N ASP A 123 -10.18 -11.47 7.81
CA ASP A 123 -8.90 -12.02 7.37
C ASP A 123 -7.77 -11.65 8.33
N LEU A 124 -7.72 -10.39 8.79
CA LEU A 124 -6.73 -9.95 9.77
C LEU A 124 -6.93 -10.62 11.13
N LEU A 125 -8.17 -10.83 11.57
CA LEU A 125 -8.50 -11.58 12.78
C LEU A 125 -8.05 -13.03 12.65
N SER A 126 -8.36 -13.71 11.56
CA SER A 126 -7.94 -15.09 11.33
C SER A 126 -6.41 -15.22 11.23
N GLN A 127 -5.73 -14.27 10.60
CA GLN A 127 -4.25 -14.24 10.58
C GLN A 127 -3.68 -14.02 11.99
N LEU A 128 -4.27 -13.12 12.78
CA LEU A 128 -3.85 -12.83 14.15
C LEU A 128 -4.11 -14.02 15.09
N GLU A 129 -5.26 -14.68 14.95
CA GLU A 129 -5.59 -15.92 15.67
C GLU A 129 -4.61 -17.03 15.33
N GLN A 130 -4.31 -17.23 14.04
CA GLN A 130 -3.36 -18.23 13.60
C GLN A 130 -1.95 -17.96 14.13
N HIS A 131 -1.47 -16.72 14.03
CA HIS A 131 -0.18 -16.32 14.61
C HIS A 131 -0.14 -16.50 16.13
N ASN A 132 -1.22 -16.16 16.85
CA ASN A 132 -1.29 -16.35 18.30
C ASN A 132 -1.28 -17.83 18.68
N ILE A 133 -2.00 -18.68 17.95
CA ILE A 133 -2.00 -20.13 18.17
C ILE A 133 -0.61 -20.70 17.91
N GLU A 134 0.06 -20.29 16.84
CA GLU A 134 1.44 -20.71 16.53
C GLU A 134 2.43 -20.21 17.59
N ALA A 135 2.33 -18.96 18.05
CA ALA A 135 3.16 -18.42 19.11
C ALA A 135 2.95 -19.17 20.45
N ILE A 136 1.70 -19.50 20.80
CA ILE A 136 1.38 -20.31 21.99
C ILE A 136 1.91 -21.73 21.84
N LYS A 137 1.78 -22.33 20.65
CA LYS A 137 2.30 -23.67 20.35
C LYS A 137 3.82 -23.70 20.49
N LEU A 138 4.52 -22.75 19.86
CA LEU A 138 5.96 -22.58 19.99
C LEU A 138 6.33 -22.36 21.45
N PHE A 139 5.65 -21.48 22.18
CA PHE A 139 5.93 -21.26 23.60
C PHE A 139 5.73 -22.53 24.44
N LYS A 140 4.69 -23.33 24.16
CA LYS A 140 4.46 -24.62 24.84
C LYS A 140 5.55 -25.64 24.52
N GLU A 141 5.90 -25.80 23.24
CA GLU A 141 7.00 -26.66 22.79
C GLU A 141 8.33 -26.23 23.41
N TRP A 142 8.53 -24.92 23.53
CA TRP A 142 9.73 -24.31 24.06
C TRP A 142 9.81 -24.42 25.60
N SER A 143 8.68 -24.30 26.29
CA SER A 143 8.56 -24.53 27.74
C SER A 143 8.66 -26.00 28.14
N ALA A 144 8.35 -26.91 27.21
CA ALA A 144 8.45 -28.36 27.41
C ALA A 144 9.88 -28.88 27.19
N GLN A 145 10.75 -28.09 26.56
CA GLN A 145 12.18 -28.40 26.45
C GLN A 145 12.91 -27.98 27.73
N GLU A 146 13.65 -28.92 28.34
CA GLU A 146 14.46 -28.63 29.52
C GLU A 146 15.44 -27.48 29.22
N ALA A 147 15.52 -26.47 30.09
CA ALA A 147 16.35 -25.27 29.90
C ALA A 147 17.85 -25.54 29.60
N LYS A 148 18.35 -26.75 29.93
CA LYS A 148 19.71 -27.20 29.63
C LYS A 148 19.95 -27.54 28.15
N SER A 149 18.89 -27.68 27.36
CA SER A 149 18.94 -28.01 25.93
C SER A 149 18.87 -26.80 25.01
N TRP A 150 18.81 -25.59 25.57
CA TRP A 150 18.67 -24.37 24.79
C TRP A 150 20.00 -24.03 24.11
N PRO A 151 20.01 -23.75 22.79
CA PRO A 151 21.21 -23.26 22.13
C PRO A 151 21.57 -21.88 22.70
N SER A 152 22.75 -21.77 23.31
CA SER A 152 23.25 -20.53 23.91
C SER A 152 23.35 -19.37 22.90
N GLU A 153 23.42 -19.68 21.61
CA GLU A 153 23.46 -18.75 20.49
C GLU A 153 22.18 -17.90 20.31
N TYR A 154 21.01 -18.39 20.74
CA TYR A 154 19.74 -17.64 20.58
C TYR A 154 19.27 -16.94 21.86
N GLN A 155 19.91 -17.19 23.01
CA GLN A 155 19.47 -16.70 24.31
C GLN A 155 19.35 -15.17 24.35
N ASN A 156 20.30 -14.44 23.76
CA ASN A 156 20.26 -12.98 23.67
C ASN A 156 19.18 -12.46 22.70
N GLN A 157 18.96 -13.15 21.58
CA GLN A 157 17.94 -12.76 20.59
C GLN A 157 16.54 -12.94 21.15
N ILE A 158 16.33 -14.02 21.91
CA ILE A 158 15.05 -14.27 22.55
C ILE A 158 14.83 -13.30 23.71
N HIS A 159 15.87 -13.02 24.51
CA HIS A 159 15.80 -12.01 25.55
C HIS A 159 15.45 -10.63 24.97
N GLN A 160 16.06 -10.23 23.86
CA GLN A 160 15.73 -8.98 23.17
C GLN A 160 14.31 -8.99 22.58
N ALA A 161 13.88 -10.09 21.95
CA ALA A 161 12.52 -10.21 21.43
C ALA A 161 11.47 -10.07 22.54
N LEU A 162 11.71 -10.65 23.72
CA LEU A 162 10.85 -10.53 24.89
C LEU A 162 10.85 -9.13 25.50
N LEU A 163 11.99 -8.41 25.46
CA LEU A 163 12.08 -7.04 25.96
C LEU A 163 11.42 -6.02 25.03
N VAL A 164 11.41 -6.27 23.72
CA VAL A 164 10.88 -5.35 22.71
C VAL A 164 9.36 -5.52 22.53
N PHE A 165 8.80 -6.70 22.84
CA PHE A 165 7.37 -6.93 22.70
C PHE A 165 6.59 -6.28 23.86
N ASP A 166 6.04 -5.08 23.62
CA ASP A 166 5.19 -4.38 24.59
C ASP A 166 3.78 -4.99 24.62
N PHE A 167 3.61 -6.05 25.42
CA PHE A 167 2.33 -6.70 25.68
C PHE A 167 1.25 -5.73 26.16
N LYS A 168 1.64 -4.68 26.89
CA LYS A 168 0.70 -3.70 27.44
C LYS A 168 0.18 -2.79 26.33
N GLN A 169 1.05 -2.35 25.41
CA GLN A 169 0.65 -1.58 24.25
C GLN A 169 -0.23 -2.39 23.30
N ALA A 170 0.12 -3.65 23.02
CA ALA A 170 -0.68 -4.56 22.21
C ALA A 170 -2.09 -4.78 22.81
N TYR A 171 -2.17 -5.01 24.12
CA TYR A 171 -3.45 -5.14 24.84
C TYR A 171 -4.30 -3.87 24.79
N ASN A 172 -3.67 -2.70 24.97
CA ASN A 172 -4.37 -1.41 24.92
C ASN A 172 -4.93 -1.10 23.53
N LEU A 173 -4.19 -1.41 22.47
CA LEU A 173 -4.66 -1.26 21.09
C LEU A 173 -5.86 -2.17 20.80
N LEU A 174 -5.84 -3.40 21.34
CA LEU A 174 -6.94 -4.35 21.22
C LEU A 174 -8.19 -3.85 21.98
N LEU A 175 -8.04 -3.34 23.21
CA LEU A 175 -9.14 -2.72 23.96
C LEU A 175 -9.70 -1.47 23.27
N GLN A 176 -8.86 -0.64 22.65
CA GLN A 176 -9.32 0.51 21.89
C GLN A 176 -10.15 0.10 20.66
N GLY A 177 -9.70 -0.93 19.94
CA GLY A 177 -10.47 -1.51 18.84
C GLY A 177 -11.83 -2.06 19.27
N LEU A 178 -11.86 -2.84 20.36
CA LEU A 178 -13.11 -3.39 20.92
C LEU A 178 -14.07 -2.30 21.42
N LYS A 179 -13.55 -1.25 22.08
CA LYS A 179 -14.37 -0.11 22.53
C LYS A 179 -14.98 0.65 21.37
N LYS A 180 -14.24 0.82 20.27
CA LYS A 180 -14.73 1.47 19.07
C LYS A 180 -15.86 0.66 18.41
N PHE A 181 -15.68 -0.66 18.30
CA PHE A 181 -16.72 -1.56 17.78
C PHE A 181 -18.00 -1.54 18.63
N ALA A 182 -17.89 -1.56 19.95
CA ALA A 182 -19.03 -1.53 20.87
C ALA A 182 -19.80 -0.18 20.89
N LEU A 183 -19.20 0.91 20.42
CA LEU A 183 -19.84 2.22 20.30
C LEU A 183 -20.47 2.44 18.91
N GLU A 184 -20.09 1.63 17.93
CA GLU A 184 -20.58 1.66 16.54
C GLU A 184 -21.62 0.54 16.26
N SER A 185 -21.95 -0.27 17.27
CA SER A 185 -23.00 -1.31 17.27
C SER A 185 -24.24 -0.86 18.04
#